data_AF-A0A257VC22-F1
#
_entry.id   AF-A0A257VC22-F1
#
_cell.length_a   1.000
_cell.length_b   1.000
_cell.length_c   1.000
_cell.angle_alpha   90.00
_cell.angle_beta   90.00
_cell.angle_gamma   90.00
#
_symmetry.space_group_name_H-M   'P 1'
#
loop_
_entity.id
_entity.type
_entity.pdbx_description
1 polymer ?
#
loop_
_entity_poly.entity_id
_entity_poly.type
_entity_poly.pdbx_seq_one_letter_code
_entity_poly.pdbx_strand_id
1 'polypeptide(L)'
;AKRLSKMFDGHIVLADLHDEKTNKKLLAKDTVLTRDLIEKMRGRDLKRMRLKDRDPRLNEAIDEIEEMTSRQIAVLEKITEEKSAKLKKGDELPPGVIRTVKVYVAMKRKLSVGDKMAGRHGNKGVISRIVPEEDMPYLPSGQPVEIILNPLGVPSRMNVGQILETHLGWAGMTLKRHFATPVFDGATEANIKSQLKEAGLPSSGKVQLVDGMTGLPFDQPVTVGCIYMLKLSHLVDDKIHARSIGPYSLITQQPLGGKAQFGGQRFGEMEVWALEAYGAAYVLQELLTAKSDDVYGRAKIYEAIVKGEAAAEPGVPESFNVLIRELQSLCLDVELIKKQQSVSDTALAAD
;
A
#
# COMPACT_ATOMS: atom_id res chain seq x y z
N ALA A 1 -6.88 36.71 -26.63
CA ALA A 1 -7.13 37.81 -25.66
C ALA A 1 -5.87 38.62 -25.37
N LYS A 2 -4.92 38.16 -24.53
CA LYS A 2 -3.77 38.98 -24.06
C LYS A 2 -2.81 39.55 -25.12
N ARG A 3 -2.58 38.84 -26.23
CA ARG A 3 -1.74 39.34 -27.35
C ARG A 3 -2.47 40.40 -28.17
N LEU A 4 -3.73 40.13 -28.54
CA LEU A 4 -4.59 41.05 -29.29
C LEU A 4 -4.93 42.31 -28.48
N SER A 5 -5.20 42.20 -27.18
CA SER A 5 -5.53 43.36 -26.33
C SER A 5 -4.41 44.41 -26.27
N LYS A 6 -3.14 44.00 -26.37
CA LYS A 6 -1.99 44.93 -26.44
C LYS A 6 -1.84 45.60 -27.81
N MET A 7 -2.39 44.99 -28.86
CA MET A 7 -2.28 45.46 -30.24
C MET A 7 -3.43 46.40 -30.62
N PHE A 8 -4.58 46.28 -29.96
CA PHE A 8 -5.78 47.07 -30.22
C PHE A 8 -6.06 48.17 -29.17
N ASP A 9 -5.30 48.23 -28.07
CA ASP A 9 -5.50 49.23 -27.02
C ASP A 9 -5.28 50.65 -27.58
N GLY A 10 -6.27 51.53 -27.38
CA GLY A 10 -6.19 52.93 -27.80
C GLY A 10 -6.54 53.24 -29.27
N HIS A 11 -6.89 52.24 -30.08
CA HIS A 11 -7.31 52.46 -31.48
C HIS A 11 -8.81 52.78 -31.58
N ILE A 12 -9.19 53.63 -32.54
CA ILE A 12 -10.57 54.10 -32.75
C ILE A 12 -11.24 53.33 -33.89
N VAL A 13 -12.46 52.86 -33.66
CA VAL A 13 -13.26 52.12 -34.65
C VAL A 13 -13.90 53.08 -35.67
N LEU A 14 -13.68 52.83 -36.96
CA LEU A 14 -14.09 53.71 -38.06
C LEU A 14 -15.55 53.53 -38.51
N ALA A 15 -16.17 52.40 -38.18
CA ALA A 15 -17.55 52.06 -38.53
C ALA A 15 -18.21 51.18 -37.47
N ASP A 16 -19.54 51.21 -37.40
CA ASP A 16 -20.31 50.38 -36.47
C ASP A 16 -20.03 48.89 -36.69
N LEU A 17 -19.61 48.18 -35.64
CA LEU A 17 -19.38 46.73 -35.68
C LEU A 17 -20.65 46.02 -35.19
N HIS A 18 -21.13 45.06 -35.98
CA HIS A 18 -22.31 44.24 -35.66
C HIS A 18 -21.90 42.77 -35.52
N ASP A 19 -22.48 42.06 -34.57
CA ASP A 19 -22.30 40.62 -34.35
C ASP A 19 -22.80 39.84 -35.56
N GLU A 20 -21.94 38.99 -36.12
CA GLU A 20 -22.25 38.21 -37.31
C GLU A 20 -23.46 37.28 -37.17
N LYS A 21 -23.71 36.72 -35.98
CA LYS A 21 -24.81 35.75 -35.78
C LYS A 21 -26.10 36.38 -35.30
N THR A 22 -26.01 37.43 -34.50
CA THR A 22 -27.19 38.04 -33.85
C THR A 22 -27.58 39.39 -34.46
N ASN A 23 -26.75 39.92 -35.38
CA ASN A 23 -26.85 41.24 -35.99
C ASN A 23 -26.99 42.39 -34.96
N LYS A 24 -26.63 42.13 -33.71
CA LYS A 24 -26.64 43.14 -32.63
C LYS A 24 -25.41 44.02 -32.77
N LYS A 25 -25.60 45.33 -32.60
CA LYS A 25 -24.52 46.32 -32.62
C LYS A 25 -23.59 46.08 -31.42
N LEU A 26 -22.33 45.73 -31.67
CA LEU A 26 -21.30 45.42 -30.68
C LEU A 26 -20.49 46.67 -30.31
N LEU A 27 -20.13 47.50 -31.30
CA LEU A 27 -19.38 48.74 -31.10
C LEU A 27 -19.95 49.84 -32.01
N ALA A 28 -19.98 51.08 -31.51
CA ALA A 28 -20.35 52.24 -32.30
C ALA A 28 -19.12 52.84 -33.03
N LYS A 29 -19.38 53.62 -34.06
CA LYS A 29 -18.38 54.47 -34.69
C LYS A 29 -17.76 55.44 -33.67
N ASP A 30 -16.45 55.65 -33.75
CA ASP A 30 -15.64 56.52 -32.89
C ASP A 30 -15.46 56.06 -31.43
N THR A 31 -15.80 54.81 -31.10
CA THR A 31 -15.51 54.24 -29.78
C THR A 31 -14.04 53.85 -29.64
N VAL A 32 -13.42 54.18 -28.51
CA VAL A 32 -12.04 53.76 -28.17
C VAL A 32 -12.06 52.31 -27.68
N LEU A 33 -11.20 51.47 -28.26
CA LEU A 33 -11.08 50.08 -27.86
C LEU A 33 -10.33 49.97 -26.53
N THR A 34 -11.03 49.50 -25.50
CA THR A 34 -10.45 49.14 -24.21
C THR A 34 -10.29 47.63 -24.11
N ARG A 35 -9.30 47.20 -23.33
CA ARG A 35 -9.01 45.78 -23.06
C ARG A 35 -10.24 44.96 -22.66
N ASP A 36 -11.12 45.51 -21.84
CA ASP A 36 -12.33 44.83 -21.34
C ASP A 36 -13.37 44.58 -22.45
N LEU A 37 -13.43 45.46 -23.45
CA LEU A 37 -14.31 45.28 -24.62
C LEU A 37 -13.76 44.20 -25.55
N ILE A 38 -12.43 44.17 -25.74
CA ILE A 38 -11.76 43.19 -26.61
C ILE A 38 -11.84 41.76 -26.04
N GLU A 39 -11.79 41.60 -24.71
CA GLU A 39 -11.90 40.28 -24.06
C GLU A 39 -13.31 39.65 -24.19
N LYS A 40 -14.34 40.47 -24.39
CA LYS A 40 -15.74 40.02 -24.55
C LYS A 40 -16.13 39.71 -26.00
N MET A 41 -15.31 40.11 -26.97
CA MET A 41 -15.57 39.91 -28.39
C MET A 41 -15.01 38.57 -28.90
N ARG A 42 -15.68 38.00 -29.91
CA ARG A 42 -15.22 36.78 -30.57
C ARG A 42 -14.13 37.11 -31.59
N GLY A 43 -13.20 36.17 -31.81
CA GLY A 43 -12.09 36.32 -32.76
C GLY A 43 -12.50 36.71 -34.19
N ARG A 44 -13.69 36.28 -34.64
CA ARG A 44 -14.22 36.58 -35.98
C ARG A 44 -14.71 38.02 -36.12
N ASP A 45 -15.29 38.59 -35.07
CA ASP A 45 -15.79 39.97 -35.07
C ASP A 45 -14.62 40.98 -35.05
N LEU A 46 -13.50 40.60 -34.42
CA LEU A 46 -12.26 41.38 -34.39
C LEU A 46 -11.64 41.57 -35.79
N LYS A 47 -11.83 40.63 -36.72
CA LYS A 47 -11.31 40.72 -38.11
C LYS A 47 -12.09 41.70 -38.98
N ARG A 48 -13.39 41.86 -38.73
CA ARG A 48 -14.27 42.76 -39.50
C ARG A 48 -14.18 44.21 -39.03
N MET A 49 -13.46 44.45 -37.94
CA MET A 49 -13.27 45.77 -37.37
C MET A 49 -12.37 46.61 -38.28
N ARG A 50 -12.89 47.76 -38.71
CA ARG A 50 -12.12 48.75 -39.47
C ARG A 50 -11.59 49.81 -38.53
N LEU A 51 -10.27 49.92 -38.42
CA LEU A 51 -9.59 50.94 -37.62
C LEU A 51 -9.25 52.16 -38.46
N LYS A 52 -9.13 53.32 -37.80
CA LYS A 52 -8.80 54.60 -38.44
C LYS A 52 -7.35 54.67 -38.93
N ASP A 53 -6.43 54.05 -38.19
CA ASP A 53 -5.02 53.91 -38.57
C ASP A 53 -4.83 52.60 -39.34
N ARG A 54 -4.48 52.72 -40.62
CA ARG A 54 -4.48 51.63 -41.58
C ARG A 54 -3.13 50.91 -41.61
N ASP A 55 -2.64 50.46 -40.46
CA ASP A 55 -1.33 49.80 -40.34
C ASP A 55 -1.34 48.41 -41.00
N PRO A 56 -0.58 48.19 -42.10
CA PRO A 56 -0.58 46.90 -42.82
C PRO A 56 -0.07 45.74 -41.96
N ARG A 57 0.89 46.02 -41.07
CA ARG A 57 1.51 45.05 -40.16
C ARG A 57 0.54 44.49 -39.11
N LEU A 58 -0.46 45.28 -38.72
CA LEU A 58 -1.46 44.87 -37.74
C LEU A 58 -2.39 43.81 -38.32
N ASN A 59 -2.82 43.99 -39.58
CA ASN A 59 -3.68 43.05 -40.28
C ASN A 59 -2.98 41.71 -40.56
N GLU A 60 -1.71 41.74 -41.00
CA GLU A 60 -0.91 40.52 -41.19
C GLU A 60 -0.76 39.70 -39.90
N ALA A 61 -0.51 40.37 -38.76
CA ALA A 61 -0.40 39.70 -37.47
C ALA A 61 -1.75 39.16 -36.94
N ILE A 62 -2.87 39.81 -37.28
CA ILE A 62 -4.22 39.31 -36.96
C ILE A 62 -4.50 38.04 -37.78
N ASP A 63 -4.19 38.06 -39.08
CA ASP A 63 -4.36 36.91 -39.97
C ASP A 63 -3.48 35.73 -39.53
N GLU A 64 -2.22 35.96 -39.15
CA GLU A 64 -1.33 34.91 -38.62
C GLU A 64 -1.87 34.30 -37.32
N ILE A 65 -2.33 35.13 -36.37
CA ILE A 65 -2.91 34.66 -35.10
C ILE A 65 -4.21 33.88 -35.35
N GLU A 66 -5.06 34.31 -36.29
CA GLU A 66 -6.28 33.61 -36.65
C GLU A 66 -5.97 32.27 -37.31
N GLU A 67 -5.00 32.21 -38.22
CA GLU A 67 -4.59 30.97 -38.88
C GLU A 67 -4.01 29.98 -37.88
N MET A 68 -3.13 30.44 -36.98
CA MET A 68 -2.62 29.64 -35.87
C MET A 68 -3.76 29.13 -34.97
N THR A 69 -4.71 30.01 -34.61
CA THR A 69 -5.84 29.66 -33.75
C THR A 69 -6.77 28.66 -34.45
N SER A 70 -7.02 28.83 -35.75
CA SER A 70 -7.88 27.95 -36.55
C SER A 70 -7.26 26.57 -36.72
N ARG A 71 -5.95 26.49 -36.98
CA ARG A 71 -5.20 25.23 -36.98
C ARG A 71 -5.28 24.54 -35.62
N GLN A 72 -5.17 25.30 -34.53
CA GLN A 72 -5.21 24.76 -33.17
C GLN A 72 -6.62 24.28 -32.78
N ILE A 73 -7.66 24.98 -33.22
CA ILE A 73 -9.07 24.55 -33.09
C ILE A 73 -9.28 23.24 -33.86
N ALA A 74 -8.84 23.15 -35.12
CA ALA A 74 -8.98 21.95 -35.92
C ALA A 74 -8.27 20.72 -35.29
N VAL A 75 -7.09 20.92 -34.70
CA VAL A 75 -6.39 19.88 -33.94
C VAL A 75 -7.20 19.44 -32.71
N LEU A 76 -7.77 20.38 -31.96
CA LEU A 76 -8.60 20.08 -30.78
C LEU A 76 -9.90 19.36 -31.16
N GLU A 77 -10.55 19.77 -32.26
CA GLU A 77 -11.74 19.12 -32.79
C GLU A 77 -11.43 17.67 -33.17
N LYS A 78 -10.33 17.43 -33.89
CA LYS A 78 -9.88 16.08 -34.24
C LYS A 78 -9.60 15.21 -33.02
N ILE A 79 -8.88 15.72 -32.01
CA ILE A 79 -8.62 14.98 -30.76
C ILE A 79 -9.93 14.65 -30.04
N THR A 80 -10.88 15.58 -30.04
CA THR A 80 -12.18 15.39 -29.40
C THR A 80 -13.01 14.35 -30.13
N GLU A 81 -13.00 14.37 -31.45
CA GLU A 81 -13.67 13.40 -32.31
C GLU A 81 -13.07 11.99 -32.11
N GLU A 82 -11.74 11.87 -32.05
CA GLU A 82 -11.06 10.61 -31.75
C GLU A 82 -11.41 10.08 -30.36
N LYS A 83 -11.49 10.93 -29.33
CA LYS A 83 -11.92 10.53 -27.98
C LYS A 83 -13.39 10.08 -27.95
N SER A 84 -14.26 10.80 -28.64
CA SER A 84 -15.68 10.46 -28.81
C SER A 84 -15.83 9.11 -29.51
N ALA A 85 -15.09 8.89 -30.59
CA ALA A 85 -15.08 7.62 -31.31
C ALA A 85 -14.58 6.46 -30.43
N LYS A 86 -13.54 6.67 -29.62
CA LYS A 86 -13.05 5.67 -28.66
C LYS A 86 -14.07 5.31 -27.59
N LEU A 87 -14.84 6.28 -27.07
CA LEU A 87 -15.89 6.04 -26.08
C LEU A 87 -17.13 5.34 -26.67
N LYS A 88 -17.44 5.59 -27.94
CA LYS A 88 -18.54 4.94 -28.67
C LYS A 88 -18.19 3.53 -29.12
N LYS A 89 -16.90 3.27 -29.41
CA LYS A 89 -16.42 1.93 -29.71
C LYS A 89 -16.62 1.07 -28.46
N GLY A 90 -17.24 -0.10 -28.64
CA GLY A 90 -17.36 -1.08 -27.56
C GLY A 90 -15.99 -1.57 -27.11
N ASP A 91 -15.86 -1.88 -25.82
CA ASP A 91 -14.65 -2.49 -25.29
C ASP A 91 -14.45 -3.89 -25.88
N GLU A 92 -13.19 -4.28 -26.08
CA GLU A 92 -12.86 -5.65 -26.46
C GLU A 92 -13.07 -6.58 -25.26
N LEU A 93 -14.09 -7.44 -25.38
CA LEU A 93 -14.42 -8.44 -24.38
C LEU A 93 -13.88 -9.81 -24.80
N PRO A 94 -13.43 -10.65 -23.85
CA PRO A 94 -13.10 -12.04 -24.13
C PRO A 94 -14.28 -12.79 -24.77
N PRO A 95 -14.03 -13.77 -25.65
CA PRO A 95 -15.10 -14.55 -26.27
C PRO A 95 -15.96 -15.22 -25.18
N GLY A 96 -17.28 -15.09 -25.31
CA GLY A 96 -18.25 -15.58 -24.32
C GLY A 96 -18.65 -14.58 -23.22
N VAL A 97 -17.98 -13.43 -23.10
CA VAL A 97 -18.36 -12.38 -22.14
C VAL A 97 -19.21 -11.32 -22.84
N ILE A 98 -20.46 -11.16 -22.41
CA ILE A 98 -21.41 -10.20 -23.00
C ILE A 98 -21.20 -8.79 -22.44
N ARG A 99 -20.93 -8.67 -21.13
CA ARG A 99 -20.75 -7.37 -20.45
C ARG A 99 -19.82 -7.53 -19.24
N THR A 100 -18.94 -6.56 -19.02
CA THR A 100 -18.09 -6.48 -17.83
C THR A 100 -18.49 -5.28 -16.98
N VAL A 101 -18.64 -5.48 -15.67
CA VAL A 101 -18.90 -4.40 -14.70
C VAL A 101 -17.72 -4.35 -13.73
N LYS A 102 -17.05 -3.20 -13.63
CA LYS A 102 -15.95 -2.97 -12.70
C LYS A 102 -16.43 -2.08 -11.56
N VAL A 103 -16.33 -2.57 -10.33
CA VAL A 103 -16.67 -1.82 -9.11
C VAL A 103 -15.39 -1.52 -8.35
N TYR A 104 -15.14 -0.25 -8.05
CA TYR A 104 -13.99 0.19 -7.26
C TYR A 104 -14.44 0.46 -5.83
N VAL A 105 -13.80 -0.21 -4.87
CA VAL A 105 -14.05 -0.02 -3.43
C VAL A 105 -12.80 0.58 -2.80
N ALA A 106 -12.95 1.73 -2.15
CA ALA A 106 -11.88 2.39 -1.42
C ALA A 106 -12.10 2.23 0.09
N MET A 107 -11.05 1.88 0.83
CA MET A 107 -11.07 1.77 2.29
C MET A 107 -9.86 2.49 2.89
N LYS A 108 -10.07 3.20 4.02
CA LYS A 108 -8.99 3.82 4.78
C LYS A 108 -8.59 2.91 5.94
N ARG A 109 -7.40 2.33 5.89
CA ARG A 109 -6.85 1.49 6.95
C ARG A 109 -6.05 2.32 7.94
N LYS A 110 -6.36 2.19 9.24
CA LYS A 110 -5.62 2.85 10.33
C LYS A 110 -4.37 2.02 10.72
N LEU A 111 -3.53 2.58 11.56
CA LEU A 111 -2.42 1.85 12.18
C LEU A 111 -2.97 0.91 13.25
N SER A 112 -2.47 -0.32 13.29
CA SER A 112 -2.91 -1.33 14.25
C SER A 112 -1.74 -2.11 14.86
N VAL A 113 -1.98 -2.76 15.99
CA VAL A 113 -1.01 -3.67 16.61
C VAL A 113 -0.74 -4.82 15.64
N GLY A 114 0.54 -5.14 15.41
CA GLY A 114 0.96 -6.12 14.42
C GLY A 114 1.36 -5.53 13.05
N ASP A 115 1.06 -4.26 12.77
CA ASP A 115 1.55 -3.60 11.55
C ASP A 115 3.07 -3.44 11.59
N LYS A 116 3.71 -3.58 10.41
CA LYS A 116 5.16 -3.44 10.26
C LYS A 116 5.55 -2.00 9.94
N MET A 117 6.48 -1.46 10.72
CA MET A 117 7.06 -0.13 10.57
C MET A 117 8.57 -0.23 10.30
N ALA A 118 9.15 0.82 9.73
CA ALA A 118 10.60 0.91 9.55
C ALA A 118 11.09 2.35 9.65
N GLY A 119 12.30 2.55 10.18
CA GLY A 119 13.03 3.80 9.98
C GLY A 119 13.90 3.76 8.72
N ARG A 120 14.53 4.88 8.39
CA ARG A 120 15.41 5.01 7.21
C ARG A 120 16.74 4.26 7.35
N HIS A 121 17.14 3.95 8.59
CA HIS A 121 18.41 3.30 8.92
C HIS A 121 18.31 1.77 9.05
N GLY A 122 17.34 1.15 8.37
CA GLY A 122 17.16 -0.31 8.34
C GLY A 122 16.56 -0.92 9.61
N ASN A 123 16.17 -0.09 10.59
CA ASN A 123 15.48 -0.50 11.81
C ASN A 123 14.01 -0.84 11.52
N LYS A 124 13.73 -2.11 11.23
CA LYS A 124 12.37 -2.64 11.03
C LYS A 124 11.82 -3.16 12.36
N GLY A 125 10.53 -2.92 12.60
CA GLY A 125 9.82 -3.36 13.80
C GLY A 125 8.35 -3.66 13.52
N VAL A 126 7.71 -4.31 14.48
CA VAL A 126 6.26 -4.53 14.51
C VAL A 126 5.71 -3.76 15.69
N ILE A 127 4.54 -3.13 15.53
CA ILE A 127 3.88 -2.42 16.62
C ILE A 127 3.40 -3.44 17.65
N SER A 128 3.92 -3.35 18.87
CA SER A 128 3.57 -4.24 19.98
C SER A 128 2.33 -3.78 20.72
N ARG A 129 2.23 -2.48 21.02
CA ARG A 129 1.13 -1.88 21.77
C ARG A 129 0.89 -0.44 21.34
N ILE A 130 -0.37 -0.03 21.36
CA ILE A 130 -0.77 1.37 21.27
C ILE A 130 -1.27 1.73 22.66
N VAL A 131 -0.63 2.70 23.30
CA VAL A 131 -0.95 3.14 24.67
C VAL A 131 -1.58 4.53 24.64
N PRO A 132 -2.38 4.88 25.65
CA PRO A 132 -2.86 6.24 25.85
C PRO A 132 -1.71 7.25 26.01
N GLU A 133 -1.99 8.53 25.79
CA GLU A 133 -0.99 9.61 25.86
C GLU A 133 -0.50 9.83 27.29
N GLU A 134 -1.38 9.65 28.27
CA GLU A 134 -1.11 9.80 29.70
C GLU A 134 -0.13 8.76 30.26
N ASP A 135 -0.06 7.57 29.65
CA ASP A 135 0.85 6.51 30.07
C ASP A 135 2.26 6.69 29.46
N MET A 136 2.42 7.59 28.49
CA MET A 136 3.71 7.78 27.80
C MET A 136 4.66 8.62 28.65
N PRO A 137 5.97 8.28 28.66
CA PRO A 137 6.98 9.15 29.22
C PRO A 137 6.93 10.55 28.62
N TYR A 138 7.09 11.57 29.45
CA TYR A 138 7.02 12.95 29.02
C TYR A 138 8.29 13.73 29.37
N LEU A 139 8.57 14.73 28.54
CA LEU A 139 9.65 15.69 28.73
C LEU A 139 9.33 16.60 29.92
N PRO A 140 10.33 17.25 30.54
CA PRO A 140 10.10 18.26 31.59
C PRO A 140 9.19 19.42 31.16
N SER A 141 9.03 19.63 29.85
CA SER A 141 8.07 20.58 29.27
C SER A 141 6.61 20.12 29.31
N GLY A 142 6.34 18.87 29.71
CA GLY A 142 5.02 18.23 29.70
C GLY A 142 4.67 17.54 28.37
N GLN A 143 5.52 17.61 27.34
CA GLN A 143 5.25 16.96 26.06
C GLN A 143 5.54 15.45 26.13
N PRO A 144 4.56 14.57 25.84
CA PRO A 144 4.76 13.13 25.82
C PRO A 144 5.53 12.69 24.57
N VAL A 145 6.27 11.58 24.70
CA VAL A 145 6.94 10.95 23.55
C VAL A 145 5.94 10.13 22.73
N GLU A 146 6.12 10.05 21.42
CA GLU A 146 5.18 9.34 20.53
C GLU A 146 5.57 7.87 20.29
N ILE A 147 6.88 7.59 20.21
CA ILE A 147 7.41 6.26 19.88
C ILE A 147 8.60 5.95 20.79
N ILE A 148 8.58 4.78 21.41
CA ILE A 148 9.69 4.24 22.19
C ILE A 148 10.40 3.18 21.36
N LEU A 149 11.70 3.35 21.14
CA LEU A 149 12.55 2.41 20.41
C LEU A 149 13.52 1.70 21.35
N ASN A 150 13.78 0.42 21.10
CA ASN A 150 14.74 -0.36 21.89
C ASN A 150 16.19 0.01 21.51
N PRO A 151 17.03 0.47 22.47
CA PRO A 151 18.40 0.88 22.18
C PRO A 151 19.34 -0.30 21.88
N LEU A 152 19.02 -1.53 22.28
CA LEU A 152 19.90 -2.69 22.11
C LEU A 152 20.21 -3.03 20.65
N GLY A 153 19.31 -2.65 19.74
CA GLY A 153 19.50 -2.89 18.30
C GLY A 153 20.59 -2.03 17.66
N VAL A 154 20.93 -0.88 18.27
CA VAL A 154 21.91 0.06 17.70
C VAL A 154 23.34 -0.47 17.73
N PRO A 155 23.90 -0.90 18.88
CA PRO A 155 25.27 -1.41 18.92
C PRO A 155 25.41 -2.73 18.14
N SER A 156 24.38 -3.59 18.18
CA SER A 156 24.40 -4.88 17.47
C SER A 156 24.41 -4.73 15.94
N ARG A 157 23.73 -3.71 15.39
CA ARG A 157 23.62 -3.48 13.94
C ARG A 157 24.51 -2.36 13.41
N MET A 158 25.21 -1.67 14.31
CA MET A 158 26.10 -0.53 14.00
C MET A 158 25.44 0.60 13.19
N ASN A 159 24.13 0.79 13.31
CA ASN A 159 23.38 1.82 12.60
C ASN A 159 23.28 3.12 13.42
N VAL A 160 24.44 3.69 13.77
CA VAL A 160 24.57 4.90 14.61
C VAL A 160 23.92 6.14 13.97
N GLY A 161 23.80 6.16 12.64
CA GLY A 161 23.16 7.26 11.90
C GLY A 161 21.75 7.59 12.38
N GLN A 162 20.99 6.62 12.92
CA GLN A 162 19.65 6.88 13.46
C GLN A 162 19.68 7.81 14.69
N ILE A 163 20.74 7.74 15.51
CA ILE A 163 20.90 8.61 16.68
C ILE A 163 21.26 10.02 16.21
N LEU A 164 22.14 10.14 15.22
CA LEU A 164 22.52 11.42 14.62
C LEU A 164 21.32 12.10 13.94
N GLU A 165 20.50 11.34 13.22
CA GLU A 165 19.22 11.80 12.67
C GLU A 165 18.29 12.30 13.78
N THR A 166 18.14 11.52 14.85
CA THR A 166 17.28 11.86 15.99
C THR A 166 17.69 13.19 16.64
N HIS A 167 18.99 13.40 16.85
CA HIS A 167 19.54 14.64 17.41
C HIS A 167 19.32 15.84 16.47
N LEU A 168 19.68 15.72 15.19
CA LEU A 168 19.54 16.81 14.24
C LEU A 168 18.06 17.13 13.95
N GLY A 169 17.20 16.11 13.92
CA GLY A 169 15.76 16.24 13.78
C GLY A 169 15.15 17.00 14.95
N TRP A 170 15.64 16.79 16.18
CA TRP A 170 15.16 17.53 17.35
C TRP A 170 15.54 19.01 17.31
N ALA A 171 16.78 19.32 16.91
CA ALA A 171 17.19 20.70 16.65
C ALA A 171 16.33 21.34 15.55
N GLY A 172 16.04 20.60 14.48
CA GLY A 172 15.23 21.07 13.34
C GLY A 172 13.79 21.37 13.72
N MET A 173 13.17 20.52 14.54
CA MET A 173 11.82 20.75 15.07
C MET A 173 11.77 22.00 15.96
N THR A 174 12.75 22.18 16.83
CA THR A 174 12.79 23.30 17.79
C THR A 174 13.07 24.63 17.07
N LEU A 175 13.99 24.64 16.11
CA LEU A 175 14.34 25.82 15.30
C LEU A 175 13.35 26.07 14.15
N LYS A 176 12.42 25.15 13.88
CA LYS A 176 11.53 25.14 12.71
C LYS A 176 12.29 25.26 11.39
N ARG A 177 13.39 24.52 11.25
CA ARG A 177 14.26 24.50 10.06
C ARG A 177 14.32 23.10 9.46
N HIS A 178 14.43 23.06 8.14
CA HIS A 178 14.71 21.83 7.41
C HIS A 178 16.22 21.73 7.15
N PHE A 179 16.78 20.56 7.45
CA PHE A 179 18.17 20.25 7.16
C PHE A 179 18.28 19.32 5.95
N ALA A 180 19.24 19.61 5.08
CA ALA A 180 19.66 18.72 4.02
C ALA A 180 21.10 18.27 4.32
N THR A 181 21.30 16.97 4.47
CA THR A 181 22.63 16.36 4.61
C THR A 181 22.91 15.51 3.37
N PRO A 182 23.96 15.81 2.59
CA PRO A 182 24.43 14.94 1.53
C PRO A 182 24.79 13.54 2.07
N VAL A 183 24.80 12.54 1.18
CA VAL A 183 25.03 11.14 1.56
C VAL A 183 26.46 10.88 2.01
N PHE A 184 27.45 11.50 1.36
CA PHE A 184 28.88 11.26 1.60
C PHE A 184 29.64 12.45 2.21
N ASP A 185 29.10 13.67 2.11
CA ASP A 185 29.64 14.89 2.73
C ASP A 185 28.58 15.49 3.66
N GLY A 186 28.28 14.74 4.72
CA GLY A 186 27.16 15.02 5.63
C GLY A 186 27.53 15.92 6.80
N ALA A 187 26.52 16.23 7.62
CA ALA A 187 26.72 17.00 8.84
C ALA A 187 27.67 16.29 9.80
N THR A 188 28.71 17.00 10.27
CA THR A 188 29.62 16.48 11.29
C THR A 188 28.98 16.53 12.69
N GLU A 189 29.48 15.72 13.62
CA GLU A 189 28.99 15.74 15.02
C GLU A 189 29.12 17.15 15.65
N ALA A 190 30.18 17.88 15.33
CA ALA A 190 30.38 19.25 15.79
C ALA A 190 29.28 20.19 15.26
N ASN A 191 28.86 20.02 14.01
CA ASN A 191 27.74 20.79 13.44
C ASN A 191 26.43 20.47 14.16
N ILE A 192 26.14 19.18 14.40
CA ILE A 192 24.91 18.75 15.10
C ILE A 192 24.88 19.32 16.53
N LYS A 193 25.99 19.25 17.27
CA LYS A 193 26.11 19.83 18.62
C LYS A 193 25.92 21.36 18.61
N SER A 194 26.45 22.04 17.60
CA SER A 194 26.24 23.48 17.42
C SER A 194 24.76 23.82 17.22
N GLN A 195 24.06 23.06 16.37
CA GLN A 195 22.62 23.23 16.12
C GLN A 195 21.76 22.91 17.36
N LEU A 196 22.10 21.88 18.13
CA LEU A 196 21.44 21.60 19.42
C LEU A 196 21.61 22.77 20.39
N LYS A 197 22.82 23.34 20.49
CA LYS A 197 23.10 24.49 21.35
C LYS A 197 22.35 25.74 20.90
N GLU A 198 22.29 26.01 19.59
CA GLU A 198 21.48 27.10 19.02
C GLU A 198 19.99 26.93 19.36
N ALA A 199 19.49 25.69 19.37
CA ALA A 199 18.13 25.36 19.76
C ALA A 199 17.85 25.43 21.27
N GLY A 200 18.84 25.70 22.12
CA GLY A 200 18.70 25.65 23.58
C GLY A 200 18.56 24.23 24.15
N LEU A 201 18.94 23.21 23.38
CA LEU A 201 18.88 21.79 23.76
C LEU A 201 20.23 21.30 24.31
N PRO A 202 20.24 20.23 25.14
CA PRO A 202 21.49 19.65 25.63
C PRO A 202 22.34 19.11 24.49
N SER A 203 23.64 19.42 24.53
CA SER A 203 24.60 18.98 23.51
C SER A 203 24.79 17.47 23.43
N SER A 204 24.43 16.73 24.49
CA SER A 204 24.41 15.27 24.52
C SER A 204 23.22 14.65 23.79
N GLY A 205 22.18 15.44 23.50
CA GLY A 205 20.89 14.95 22.98
C GLY A 205 20.09 14.12 23.98
N LYS A 206 20.48 14.13 25.27
CA LYS A 206 19.82 13.36 26.33
C LYS A 206 19.11 14.29 27.32
N VAL A 207 17.91 13.89 27.73
CA VAL A 207 17.10 14.61 28.74
C VAL A 207 16.56 13.62 29.77
N GLN A 208 16.39 14.11 30.98
CA GLN A 208 15.72 13.39 32.05
C GLN A 208 14.22 13.32 31.76
N LEU A 209 13.73 12.14 31.39
CA LEU A 209 12.30 11.90 31.20
C LEU A 209 11.62 11.59 32.53
N VAL A 210 10.31 11.84 32.58
CA VAL A 210 9.42 11.46 33.67
C VAL A 210 8.50 10.36 33.19
N ASP A 211 8.29 9.34 34.02
CA ASP A 211 7.38 8.24 33.74
C ASP A 211 5.91 8.72 33.83
N GLY A 212 5.13 8.48 32.77
CA GLY A 212 3.71 8.83 32.71
C GLY A 212 2.85 8.07 33.73
N MET A 213 3.24 6.84 34.08
CA MET A 213 2.44 5.99 34.97
C MET A 213 2.66 6.29 36.45
N THR A 214 3.91 6.61 36.83
CA THR A 214 4.28 6.83 38.24
C THR A 214 4.53 8.29 38.59
N GLY A 215 4.81 9.14 37.59
CA GLY A 215 5.21 10.54 37.78
C GLY A 215 6.65 10.70 38.30
N LEU A 216 7.43 9.62 38.41
CA LEU A 216 8.81 9.67 38.87
C LEU A 216 9.79 9.85 37.70
N PRO A 217 10.89 10.61 37.87
CA PRO A 217 11.94 10.69 36.86
C PRO A 217 12.69 9.35 36.75
N PHE A 218 13.10 8.98 35.54
CA PHE A 218 13.97 7.81 35.33
C PHE A 218 15.35 8.00 35.97
N ASP A 219 16.09 6.93 36.25
CA ASP A 219 17.43 7.05 36.85
C ASP A 219 18.50 7.62 35.90
N GLN A 220 18.35 7.37 34.59
CA GLN A 220 19.31 7.78 33.56
C GLN A 220 18.66 8.69 32.51
N PRO A 221 19.40 9.71 32.02
CA PRO A 221 18.90 10.57 30.96
C PRO A 221 18.83 9.80 29.64
N VAL A 222 17.69 9.94 28.97
CA VAL A 222 17.34 9.19 27.75
C VAL A 222 17.58 10.06 26.53
N THR A 223 18.04 9.46 25.43
CA THR A 223 18.12 10.16 24.14
C THR A 223 16.71 10.40 23.60
N VAL A 224 16.37 11.68 23.40
CA VAL A 224 15.08 12.10 22.84
C VAL A 224 15.36 12.85 21.55
N GLY A 225 14.43 12.77 20.60
CA GLY A 225 14.46 13.61 19.42
C GLY A 225 13.46 13.16 18.36
N CYS A 226 13.67 13.62 17.13
CA CYS A 226 12.74 13.37 16.04
C CYS A 226 13.40 12.53 14.96
N ILE A 227 12.80 11.38 14.66
CA ILE A 227 13.27 10.45 13.64
C ILE A 227 12.19 10.23 12.58
N TYR A 228 12.59 10.05 11.32
CA TYR A 228 11.65 9.79 10.25
C TYR A 228 11.24 8.30 10.19
N MET A 229 9.98 8.04 10.53
CA MET A 229 9.40 6.69 10.53
C MET A 229 8.46 6.46 9.34
N LEU A 230 8.55 5.27 8.75
CA LEU A 230 7.78 4.82 7.59
C LEU A 230 6.85 3.66 7.97
N LYS A 231 5.64 3.67 7.42
CA LYS A 231 4.72 2.52 7.44
C LYS A 231 4.99 1.63 6.24
N LEU A 232 5.21 0.34 6.46
CA LEU A 232 5.36 -0.62 5.38
C LEU A 232 4.00 -1.19 4.96
N SER A 233 3.92 -1.69 3.72
CA SER A 233 2.72 -2.34 3.18
C SER A 233 2.41 -3.70 3.83
N HIS A 234 3.25 -4.19 4.74
CA HIS A 234 3.03 -5.45 5.46
C HIS A 234 2.07 -5.26 6.62
N LEU A 235 0.78 -5.21 6.31
CA LEU A 235 -0.31 -5.07 7.28
C LEU A 235 -0.65 -6.41 7.95
N VAL A 236 -1.12 -6.35 9.18
CA VAL A 236 -1.51 -7.55 9.95
C VAL A 236 -2.77 -8.21 9.37
N ASP A 237 -3.76 -7.41 8.95
CA ASP A 237 -5.04 -7.88 8.40
C ASP A 237 -4.86 -8.77 7.16
N ASP A 238 -3.83 -8.48 6.37
CA ASP A 238 -3.52 -9.24 5.16
C ASP A 238 -2.88 -10.60 5.51
N LYS A 239 -2.27 -10.74 6.69
CA LYS A 239 -1.59 -11.96 7.14
C LYS A 239 -2.45 -12.89 7.98
N ILE A 240 -3.38 -12.36 8.77
CA ILE A 240 -4.23 -13.20 9.62
C ILE A 240 -5.13 -14.08 8.73
N HIS A 241 -5.11 -15.38 8.97
CA HIS A 241 -5.92 -16.36 8.28
C HIS A 241 -6.06 -17.60 9.14
N ALA A 242 -7.28 -18.06 9.32
CA ALA A 242 -7.60 -19.28 10.06
C ALA A 242 -8.63 -20.08 9.26
N ARG A 243 -8.59 -21.40 9.44
CA ARG A 243 -9.45 -22.34 8.74
C ARG A 243 -9.83 -23.47 9.69
N SER A 244 -11.11 -23.86 9.64
CA SER A 244 -11.59 -25.14 10.18
C SER A 244 -11.76 -26.15 9.04
N ILE A 245 -12.76 -25.96 8.18
CA ILE A 245 -13.07 -26.80 7.01
C ILE A 245 -13.08 -25.90 5.77
N GLY A 246 -12.77 -26.46 4.60
CA GLY A 246 -12.79 -25.71 3.34
C GLY A 246 -12.64 -26.61 2.11
N PRO A 247 -12.22 -26.09 0.95
CA PRO A 247 -12.07 -26.89 -0.26
C PRO A 247 -10.85 -27.83 -0.22
N TYR A 248 -10.98 -28.96 -0.91
CA TYR A 248 -9.97 -30.02 -1.01
C TYR A 248 -9.55 -30.24 -2.47
N SER A 249 -8.34 -30.75 -2.66
CA SER A 249 -7.84 -31.19 -3.96
C SER A 249 -8.65 -32.38 -4.47
N LEU A 250 -8.98 -32.39 -5.76
CA LEU A 250 -9.70 -33.51 -6.37
C LEU A 250 -8.85 -34.78 -6.45
N ILE A 251 -7.52 -34.64 -6.54
CA ILE A 251 -6.59 -35.76 -6.73
C ILE A 251 -6.27 -36.39 -5.37
N THR A 252 -5.65 -35.62 -4.48
CA THR A 252 -5.11 -36.15 -3.21
C THR A 252 -6.05 -36.00 -2.03
N GLN A 253 -7.21 -35.35 -2.19
CA GLN A 253 -8.16 -35.06 -1.10
C GLN A 253 -7.60 -34.22 0.07
N GLN A 254 -6.42 -33.62 -0.12
CA GLN A 254 -5.78 -32.73 0.85
C GLN A 254 -6.36 -31.31 0.80
N PRO A 255 -6.35 -30.56 1.92
CA PRO A 255 -6.76 -29.15 1.94
C PRO A 255 -5.96 -28.33 0.92
N LEU A 256 -6.64 -27.43 0.17
CA LEU A 256 -5.94 -26.50 -0.72
C LEU A 256 -5.00 -25.56 0.06
N GLY A 257 -3.99 -25.01 -0.61
CA GLY A 257 -3.06 -24.04 -0.02
C GLY A 257 -3.45 -22.58 -0.28
N GLY A 258 -3.03 -21.69 0.63
CA GLY A 258 -3.11 -20.24 0.43
C GLY A 258 -4.42 -19.58 0.88
N LYS A 259 -4.29 -18.36 1.42
CA LYS A 259 -5.41 -17.57 2.01
C LYS A 259 -6.58 -17.35 1.04
N ALA A 260 -6.28 -17.09 -0.24
CA ALA A 260 -7.28 -16.76 -1.25
C ALA A 260 -8.30 -17.90 -1.52
N GLN A 261 -7.90 -19.15 -1.28
CA GLN A 261 -8.73 -20.34 -1.50
C GLN A 261 -9.27 -20.92 -0.18
N PHE A 262 -9.26 -20.13 0.91
CA PHE A 262 -9.48 -20.66 2.26
C PHE A 262 -8.56 -21.86 2.56
N GLY A 263 -7.30 -21.76 2.15
CA GLY A 263 -6.32 -22.84 2.24
C GLY A 263 -5.88 -23.16 3.67
N GLY A 264 -5.44 -24.41 3.88
CA GLY A 264 -4.83 -24.86 5.13
C GLY A 264 -3.36 -24.43 5.22
N GLN A 265 -2.79 -24.54 6.42
CA GLN A 265 -1.34 -24.40 6.60
C GLN A 265 -0.65 -25.71 6.30
N ARG A 266 0.52 -25.65 5.67
CA ARG A 266 1.32 -26.83 5.40
C ARG A 266 1.97 -27.29 6.71
N PHE A 267 1.65 -28.52 7.13
CA PHE A 267 2.43 -29.24 8.11
C PHE A 267 3.56 -29.95 7.35
N GLY A 268 4.80 -29.51 7.56
CA GLY A 268 5.96 -29.96 6.80
C GLY A 268 6.68 -31.13 7.45
N GLU A 269 7.70 -31.61 6.74
CA GLU A 269 8.52 -32.75 7.15
C GLU A 269 9.29 -32.48 8.45
N MET A 270 9.82 -31.27 8.62
CA MET A 270 10.55 -30.91 9.84
C MET A 270 9.63 -30.86 11.05
N GLU A 271 8.35 -30.47 10.88
CA GLU A 271 7.37 -30.52 11.95
C GLU A 271 6.95 -31.95 12.31
N VAL A 272 6.90 -32.87 11.33
CA VAL A 272 6.70 -34.30 11.56
C VAL A 272 7.83 -34.86 12.42
N TRP A 273 9.10 -34.64 12.03
CA TRP A 273 10.26 -35.09 12.81
C TRP A 273 10.26 -34.57 14.24
N ALA A 274 9.83 -33.32 14.43
CA ALA A 274 9.70 -32.76 15.77
C ALA A 274 8.70 -33.55 16.62
N LEU A 275 7.52 -33.88 16.09
CA LEU A 275 6.51 -34.69 16.81
C LEU A 275 6.96 -36.13 17.06
N GLU A 276 7.67 -36.73 16.10
CA GLU A 276 8.27 -38.05 16.26
C GLU A 276 9.30 -38.07 17.37
N ALA A 277 10.16 -37.04 17.46
CA ALA A 277 11.14 -36.91 18.54
C ALA A 277 10.50 -36.78 19.92
N TYR A 278 9.31 -36.17 20.01
CA TYR A 278 8.50 -36.16 21.24
C TYR A 278 7.80 -37.48 21.54
N GLY A 279 7.78 -38.44 20.60
CA GLY A 279 7.00 -39.68 20.72
C GLY A 279 5.49 -39.46 20.64
N ALA A 280 5.04 -38.35 20.03
CA ALA A 280 3.63 -37.96 19.98
C ALA A 280 2.84 -38.70 18.87
N ALA A 281 2.83 -40.04 18.93
CA ALA A 281 2.30 -40.91 17.88
C ALA A 281 0.82 -40.64 17.55
N TYR A 282 -0.04 -40.50 18.56
CA TYR A 282 -1.49 -40.24 18.36
C TYR A 282 -1.77 -38.88 17.72
N VAL A 283 -1.03 -37.84 18.13
CA VAL A 283 -1.17 -36.48 17.56
C VAL A 283 -0.72 -36.48 16.11
N LEU A 284 0.40 -37.14 15.81
CA LEU A 284 0.91 -37.25 14.46
C LEU A 284 -0.04 -38.05 13.55
N GLN A 285 -0.58 -39.17 14.05
CA GLN A 285 -1.55 -39.98 13.33
C GLN A 285 -2.79 -39.15 12.96
N GLU A 286 -3.35 -38.39 13.92
CA GLU A 286 -4.52 -37.54 13.68
C GLU A 286 -4.24 -36.44 12.62
N LEU A 287 -3.08 -35.79 12.70
CA LEU A 287 -2.67 -34.73 11.77
C LEU A 287 -2.49 -35.23 10.34
N LEU A 288 -1.87 -36.41 10.17
CA LEU A 288 -1.55 -36.96 8.85
C LEU A 288 -2.74 -37.66 8.18
N THR A 289 -3.75 -38.09 8.93
CA THR A 289 -4.89 -38.85 8.40
C THR A 289 -6.18 -38.02 8.44
N ALA A 290 -6.89 -38.04 9.56
CA ALA A 290 -8.25 -37.53 9.69
C ALA A 290 -8.35 -36.01 9.58
N LYS A 291 -7.28 -35.25 9.86
CA LYS A 291 -7.21 -33.80 9.61
C LYS A 291 -6.74 -33.43 8.19
N SER A 292 -6.30 -34.41 7.40
CA SER A 292 -5.75 -34.21 6.06
C SER A 292 -6.64 -34.85 4.99
N ASP A 293 -6.32 -36.07 4.55
CA ASP A 293 -6.80 -36.71 3.33
C ASP A 293 -7.56 -38.03 3.55
N ASP A 294 -7.84 -38.42 4.81
CA ASP A 294 -8.83 -39.46 5.08
C ASP A 294 -10.24 -38.87 4.93
N VAL A 295 -10.84 -39.10 3.76
CA VAL A 295 -12.17 -38.58 3.39
C VAL A 295 -13.25 -39.01 4.38
N TYR A 296 -13.20 -40.26 4.82
CA TYR A 296 -14.22 -40.84 5.70
C TYR A 296 -13.96 -40.50 7.18
N GLY A 297 -12.70 -40.63 7.61
CA GLY A 297 -12.28 -40.28 8.97
C GLY A 297 -12.55 -38.82 9.31
N ARG A 298 -12.33 -37.89 8.36
CA ARG A 298 -12.60 -36.48 8.57
C ARG A 298 -14.08 -36.17 8.85
N ALA A 299 -14.99 -36.79 8.11
CA ALA A 299 -16.43 -36.60 8.32
C ALA A 299 -16.87 -37.16 9.67
N LYS A 300 -16.37 -38.33 10.04
CA LYS A 300 -16.63 -38.97 11.33
C LYS A 300 -16.11 -38.18 12.51
N ILE A 301 -14.87 -37.69 12.44
CA ILE A 301 -14.30 -36.88 13.52
C ILE A 301 -15.12 -35.61 13.71
N TYR A 302 -15.53 -34.96 12.62
CA TYR A 302 -16.39 -33.78 12.72
C TYR A 302 -17.72 -34.09 13.42
N GLU A 303 -18.39 -35.18 13.01
CA GLU A 303 -19.64 -35.63 13.63
C GLU A 303 -19.46 -35.99 15.12
N ALA A 304 -18.40 -36.71 15.46
CA ALA A 304 -18.08 -37.09 16.83
C ALA A 304 -17.83 -35.86 17.71
N ILE A 305 -17.08 -34.86 17.23
CA ILE A 305 -16.84 -33.59 17.93
C ILE A 305 -18.17 -32.85 18.18
N VAL A 306 -19.06 -32.81 17.18
CA VAL A 306 -20.37 -32.14 17.32
C VAL A 306 -21.29 -32.86 18.31
N LYS A 307 -21.22 -34.20 18.37
CA LYS A 307 -22.01 -35.02 19.31
C LYS A 307 -21.38 -35.15 20.70
N GLY A 308 -20.10 -34.79 20.87
CA GLY A 308 -19.36 -35.01 22.10
C GLY A 308 -18.96 -36.48 22.33
N GLU A 309 -18.88 -37.27 21.27
CA GLU A 309 -18.47 -38.69 21.30
C GLU A 309 -16.96 -38.83 21.07
N ALA A 310 -16.40 -39.98 21.44
CA ALA A 310 -14.98 -40.26 21.20
C ALA A 310 -14.70 -40.39 19.69
N ALA A 311 -13.55 -39.86 19.26
CA ALA A 311 -13.12 -39.90 17.87
C ALA A 311 -12.88 -41.34 17.38
N ALA A 312 -13.25 -41.62 16.13
CA ALA A 312 -13.04 -42.91 15.49
C ALA A 312 -11.57 -43.14 15.11
N GLU A 313 -11.17 -44.40 14.97
CA GLU A 313 -9.84 -44.76 14.47
C GLU A 313 -9.66 -44.30 13.01
N PRO A 314 -8.52 -43.69 12.67
CA PRO A 314 -8.25 -43.18 11.33
C PRO A 314 -7.99 -44.29 10.32
N GLY A 315 -8.36 -44.05 9.07
CA GLY A 315 -8.14 -44.93 7.94
C GLY A 315 -6.81 -44.70 7.21
N VAL A 316 -6.72 -45.25 6.01
CA VAL A 316 -5.57 -45.07 5.12
C VAL A 316 -5.71 -43.74 4.36
N PRO A 317 -4.66 -42.90 4.31
CA PRO A 317 -4.62 -41.67 3.50
C PRO A 317 -4.93 -41.88 2.02
N GLU A 318 -5.71 -40.99 1.41
CA GLU A 318 -5.99 -41.08 -0.03
C GLU A 318 -4.74 -40.83 -0.89
N SER A 319 -3.81 -39.99 -0.42
CA SER A 319 -2.52 -39.79 -1.10
C SER A 319 -1.72 -41.08 -1.28
N PHE A 320 -1.84 -42.02 -0.35
CA PHE A 320 -1.20 -43.33 -0.46
C PHE A 320 -1.87 -44.21 -1.53
N ASN A 321 -3.21 -44.16 -1.62
CA ASN A 321 -3.94 -44.84 -2.70
C ASN A 321 -3.55 -44.28 -4.08
N VAL A 322 -3.41 -42.96 -4.20
CA VAL A 322 -2.94 -42.31 -5.42
C VAL A 322 -1.55 -42.81 -5.81
N LEU A 323 -0.61 -42.86 -4.85
CA LEU A 323 0.74 -43.39 -5.08
C LEU A 323 0.73 -44.83 -5.61
N ILE A 324 -0.09 -45.71 -5.04
CA ILE A 324 -0.22 -47.09 -5.52
C ILE A 324 -0.69 -47.12 -6.97
N ARG A 325 -1.68 -46.30 -7.34
CA ARG A 325 -2.18 -46.23 -8.72
C ARG A 325 -1.16 -45.66 -9.69
N GLU A 326 -0.36 -44.69 -9.25
CA GLU A 326 0.75 -44.16 -10.05
C GLU A 326 1.81 -45.24 -10.31
N LEU A 327 2.19 -46.03 -9.30
CA LEU A 327 3.14 -47.13 -9.48
C LEU A 327 2.59 -48.23 -10.41
N GLN A 328 1.31 -48.62 -10.25
CA GLN A 328 0.65 -49.59 -11.11
C GLN A 328 0.57 -49.12 -12.58
N SER A 329 0.42 -47.81 -12.81
CA SER A 329 0.41 -47.24 -14.16
C SER A 329 1.74 -47.40 -14.91
N LEU A 330 2.84 -47.63 -14.18
CA LEU A 330 4.17 -47.92 -14.71
C LEU A 330 4.39 -49.42 -14.98
N CYS A 331 3.33 -50.22 -14.97
CA CYS A 331 3.38 -51.68 -15.09
C CYS A 331 4.12 -52.37 -13.93
N LEU A 332 4.14 -51.76 -12.75
CA LEU A 332 4.63 -52.40 -11.52
C LEU A 332 3.48 -53.07 -10.78
N ASP A 333 3.63 -54.34 -10.44
CA ASP A 333 2.66 -55.07 -9.63
C ASP A 333 2.84 -54.73 -8.15
N VAL A 334 1.94 -53.91 -7.61
CA VAL A 334 1.98 -53.42 -6.23
C VAL A 334 0.67 -53.75 -5.54
N GLU A 335 0.73 -54.61 -4.53
CA GLU A 335 -0.42 -55.02 -3.72
C GLU A 335 -0.15 -54.87 -2.21
N LEU A 336 -1.20 -54.55 -1.45
CA LEU A 336 -1.13 -54.44 0.01
C LEU A 336 -1.38 -55.81 0.66
N ILE A 337 -0.30 -56.47 1.06
CA ILE A 337 -0.37 -57.77 1.74
C ILE A 337 -0.44 -57.56 3.25
N LYS A 338 -1.57 -57.90 3.87
CA LYS A 338 -1.66 -57.98 5.33
C LYS A 338 -0.97 -59.26 5.80
N LYS A 339 0.18 -59.13 6.47
CA LYS A 339 0.80 -60.26 7.16
C LYS A 339 -0.06 -60.62 8.37
N GLN A 340 -0.52 -61.88 8.45
CA GLN A 340 -1.14 -62.39 9.68
C GLN A 340 -0.13 -62.22 10.81
N GLN A 341 -0.50 -61.51 11.88
CA GLN A 341 0.31 -61.46 13.09
C GLN A 341 0.38 -62.89 13.64
N SER A 342 1.56 -63.49 13.63
CA SER A 342 1.84 -64.66 14.46
C SER A 342 1.69 -64.19 15.90
N VAL A 343 0.66 -64.68 16.60
CA VAL A 343 0.54 -64.52 18.05
C VAL A 343 1.84 -65.09 18.63
N SER A 344 2.66 -64.26 19.27
CA SER A 344 3.82 -64.77 20.00
C SER A 344 3.30 -65.52 21.22
N ASP A 345 3.68 -66.77 21.38
CA ASP A 345 3.33 -67.67 22.50
C ASP A 345 3.74 -67.15 23.90
N THR A 346 4.22 -65.91 24.01
CA THR A 346 4.64 -65.29 25.27
C THR A 346 3.47 -64.96 26.21
N ALA A 347 2.22 -65.12 25.80
CA ALA A 347 1.05 -64.97 26.67
C ALA A 347 0.58 -66.29 27.34
N LEU A 348 1.21 -67.43 27.05
CA LEU A 348 0.88 -68.73 27.65
C LEU A 348 1.79 -69.14 28.82
N ALA A 349 2.70 -68.27 29.26
CA ALA A 349 3.63 -68.53 30.38
C ALA A 349 3.32 -67.68 31.64
N ALA A 350 2.07 -67.29 31.83
CA ALA A 350 1.59 -66.66 33.05
C ALA A 350 0.26 -67.29 33.47
N ASP A 351 0.33 -68.54 33.93
CA ASP A 351 -0.60 -69.16 34.89
C ASP A 351 0.21 -70.01 35.88
#